data_AF-A0A8T4J8X3-F1
#
_entry.id   AF-A0A8T4J8X3-F1
#
_cell.length_a   1.000
_cell.length_b   1.000
_cell.length_c   1.000
_cell.angle_alpha   90.00
_cell.angle_beta   90.00
_cell.angle_gamma   90.00
#
_symmetry.space_group_name_H-M   'P 1'
#
loop_
_entity.id
_entity.type
_entity.pdbx_description
1 polymer ?
#
loop_
_entity_poly.entity_id
_entity_poly.type
_entity_poly.pdbx_seq_one_letter_code
_entity_poly.pdbx_strand_id
1 'polypeptide(L)'
;SRKVTVAGAGHCPPLLVGPARTEFVETTLSAPLGMLACWEAPSAELFPREGETLLLYSDGLLHRTGAPMDRALARLHAAVACAPPVVR
;
A
#
# COMPACT_ATOMS: atom_id res chain seq x y z
N SER A 1 -19.28 6.60 7.33
CA SER A 1 -18.07 5.82 7.01
C SER A 1 -17.42 6.42 5.77
N ARG A 2 -16.08 6.50 5.72
CA ARG A 2 -15.38 6.88 4.48
C ARG A 2 -15.09 5.60 3.69
N LYS A 3 -15.38 5.62 2.39
CA LYS A 3 -14.99 4.55 1.46
C LYS A 3 -13.89 5.09 0.56
N VAL A 4 -12.84 4.31 0.39
CA VAL A 4 -11.77 4.59 -0.57
C VAL A 4 -11.71 3.41 -1.55
N THR A 5 -11.63 3.71 -2.84
CA THR A 5 -11.45 2.71 -3.89
C THR A 5 -10.08 2.91 -4.49
N VAL A 6 -9.26 1.85 -4.53
CA VAL A 6 -7.87 1.90 -4.99
C VAL A 6 -7.67 0.84 -6.06
N ALA A 7 -7.01 1.21 -7.15
CA ALA A 7 -6.58 0.27 -8.19
C ALA A 7 -5.05 0.34 -8.33
N GLY A 8 -4.41 -0.83 -8.47
CA GLY A 8 -3.00 -0.93 -8.77
C GLY A 8 -2.74 -0.88 -10.28
N ALA A 9 -1.62 -0.29 -10.70
CA ALA A 9 -1.12 -0.38 -12.07
C ALA A 9 0.33 -0.87 -12.06
N GLY A 10 0.54 -2.08 -11.56
CA GLY A 10 1.86 -2.69 -11.40
C GLY A 10 2.70 -2.18 -10.22
N HIS A 11 2.11 -1.41 -9.30
CA HIS A 11 2.79 -0.86 -8.12
C HIS A 11 2.61 -1.75 -6.90
N CYS A 12 3.52 -1.63 -5.92
CA CYS A 12 3.41 -2.33 -4.64
C CYS A 12 2.10 -2.01 -3.89
N PRO A 13 1.57 -2.96 -3.09
CA PRO A 13 0.31 -2.78 -2.37
C PRO A 13 0.40 -1.64 -1.33
N PRO A 14 -0.60 -0.76 -1.24
CA PRO A 14 -0.70 0.25 -0.18
C PRO A 14 -0.68 -0.38 1.21
N LEU A 15 -0.31 0.40 2.23
CA LEU A 15 -0.37 -0.04 3.62
C LEU A 15 -1.40 0.80 4.40
N LEU A 16 -2.40 0.16 4.99
CA LEU A 16 -3.37 0.81 5.88
C LEU A 16 -2.87 0.72 7.31
N VAL A 17 -2.79 1.86 7.99
CA VAL A 17 -2.11 2.01 9.28
C VAL A 17 -3.06 2.68 10.25
N GLY A 18 -3.18 2.11 11.44
CA GLY A 18 -4.03 2.64 12.50
C GLY A 18 -3.69 2.08 13.87
N PRO A 19 -4.40 2.50 14.93
CA PRO A 19 -4.22 1.97 16.28
C PRO A 19 -4.48 0.46 16.39
N ALA A 20 -5.38 -0.07 15.56
CA ALA A 20 -5.82 -1.47 15.62
C ALA A 20 -5.19 -2.38 14.56
N ARG A 21 -4.57 -1.81 13.51
CA ARG A 21 -4.04 -2.58 12.38
C ARG A 21 -2.89 -1.89 11.67
N THR A 22 -2.06 -2.69 11.02
CA THR A 22 -1.08 -2.25 10.02
C THR A 22 -1.05 -3.34 8.97
N GLU A 23 -1.76 -3.14 7.86
CA GLU A 23 -2.11 -4.22 6.93
C GLU A 23 -1.91 -3.76 5.49
N PHE A 24 -1.32 -4.63 4.67
CA PHE A 24 -1.24 -4.37 3.23
C PHE A 24 -2.64 -4.51 2.63
N VAL A 25 -3.02 -3.53 1.80
CA VAL A 25 -4.25 -3.59 1.03
C VAL A 25 -3.98 -4.45 -0.19
N GLU A 26 -4.57 -5.63 -0.23
CA GLU A 26 -4.51 -6.50 -1.40
C GLU A 26 -5.27 -5.87 -2.55
N THR A 27 -4.53 -5.26 -3.47
CA THR A 27 -5.02 -4.98 -4.82
C THR A 27 -4.66 -6.19 -5.67
N THR A 28 -5.63 -6.78 -6.37
CA THR A 28 -5.33 -7.83 -7.36
C THR A 28 -4.24 -7.33 -8.30
N LEU A 29 -3.29 -8.21 -8.65
CA LEU A 29 -2.18 -7.86 -9.53
C LEU A 29 -2.71 -7.27 -10.85
N SER A 30 -2.15 -6.14 -11.24
CA SER A 30 -2.54 -5.41 -12.44
C SER A 30 -1.29 -5.00 -13.20
N ALA A 31 -1.36 -5.01 -14.53
CA ALA A 31 -0.23 -4.61 -15.36
C ALA A 31 0.03 -3.10 -15.25
N PRO A 32 1.27 -2.64 -15.51
CA PRO A 32 1.56 -1.23 -15.72
C PRO A 32 0.67 -0.63 -16.83
N LEU A 33 0.37 0.67 -16.69
CA LEU A 33 -0.42 1.39 -17.68
C LEU A 33 0.21 1.26 -19.09
N GLY A 34 -0.64 1.07 -20.10
CA GLY A 34 -0.22 0.95 -21.50
C GLY A 34 0.34 -0.43 -21.90
N MET A 35 0.47 -1.38 -20.97
CA MET A 35 0.95 -2.73 -21.29
C MET A 35 -0.14 -3.64 -21.88
N LEU A 36 -1.40 -3.47 -21.45
CA LEU A 36 -2.54 -4.26 -21.91
C LEU A 36 -3.58 -3.35 -22.56
N ALA A 37 -4.05 -3.71 -23.75
CA ALA A 37 -5.17 -3.01 -24.39
C ALA A 37 -6.49 -3.40 -23.72
N CYS A 38 -7.37 -2.43 -23.46
CA CYS A 38 -8.72 -2.64 -22.91
C CYS A 38 -8.78 -3.43 -21.59
N TRP A 39 -7.85 -3.15 -20.67
CA TRP A 39 -7.81 -3.75 -19.33
C TRP A 39 -8.42 -2.82 -18.28
N GLU A 40 -9.40 -3.31 -17.53
CA GLU A 40 -9.84 -2.66 -16.30
C GLU A 40 -8.92 -3.11 -15.15
N ALA A 41 -8.24 -2.16 -14.53
CA ALA A 41 -7.42 -2.47 -13.36
C ALA A 41 -8.35 -2.92 -12.22
N PRO A 42 -8.15 -4.14 -11.67
CA PRO A 42 -8.92 -4.58 -10.53
C PRO A 42 -8.72 -3.62 -9.36
N SER A 43 -9.82 -3.29 -8.68
CA SER A 43 -9.83 -2.35 -7.56
C SER A 43 -10.15 -3.06 -6.25
N ALA A 44 -9.60 -2.52 -5.16
CA ALA A 44 -9.92 -2.88 -3.80
C ALA A 44 -10.73 -1.73 -3.16
N GLU A 45 -11.77 -2.09 -2.41
CA GLU A 45 -12.49 -1.17 -1.55
C GLU A 45 -11.98 -1.29 -0.12
N LEU A 46 -11.67 -0.15 0.49
CA LEU A 46 -11.28 -0.06 1.88
C LEU A 46 -12.18 0.93 2.62
N PHE A 47 -12.39 0.61 3.90
CA PHE A 47 -13.17 1.41 4.83
C PHE A 47 -12.27 1.83 5.99
N PRO A 48 -11.50 2.93 5.83
CA PRO A 48 -10.69 3.46 6.91
C PRO A 48 -11.56 3.95 8.07
N ARG A 49 -11.11 3.68 9.29
CA ARG A 49 -11.62 4.29 10.51
C ARG A 49 -11.03 5.68 10.68
N GLU A 50 -11.64 6.48 11.54
CA GLU A 50 -11.08 7.78 11.89
C GLU A 50 -9.70 7.63 12.54
N GLY A 51 -8.74 8.46 12.11
CA GLY A 51 -7.34 8.38 12.55
C GLY A 51 -6.51 7.27 11.89
N GLU A 52 -7.06 6.56 10.89
CA GLU A 52 -6.25 5.66 10.07
C GLU A 52 -5.71 6.34 8.82
N THR A 53 -4.53 5.90 8.39
CA THR A 53 -3.83 6.43 7.23
C THR A 53 -3.54 5.35 6.21
N LEU A 54 -3.86 5.66 4.97
CA LEU A 54 -3.48 4.87 3.81
C LEU A 54 -2.14 5.37 3.27
N LEU A 55 -1.08 4.62 3.52
CA LEU A 55 0.26 4.92 3.04
C LEU A 55 0.42 4.42 1.59
N LEU A 56 0.60 5.38 0.68
CA LEU A 56 1.02 5.15 -0.69
C LEU A 56 2.52 5.42 -0.81
N TYR A 57 3.23 4.52 -1.49
CA TYR A 57 4.67 4.61 -1.70
C TYR A 57 5.01 4.06 -3.07
N SER A 58 6.17 4.45 -3.60
CA SER A 58 6.70 3.88 -4.83
C SER A 58 7.72 2.78 -4.52
N ASP A 59 7.90 1.87 -5.47
CA ASP A 59 8.86 0.77 -5.34
C ASP A 59 10.28 1.30 -5.11
N GLY A 60 10.59 2.52 -5.56
CA GLY A 60 11.87 3.18 -5.29
C GLY A 60 12.21 3.29 -3.79
N LEU A 61 11.20 3.37 -2.91
CA LEU A 61 11.42 3.31 -1.46
C LEU A 61 12.00 1.97 -1.03
N LEU A 62 11.44 0.88 -1.54
CA LEU A 62 11.87 -0.49 -1.23
C LEU A 62 13.23 -0.79 -1.85
N HIS A 63 13.46 -0.39 -3.10
CA HIS A 63 14.74 -0.56 -3.79
C HIS A 63 15.90 0.13 -3.07
N ARG A 64 15.67 1.32 -2.49
CA ARG A 64 16.70 2.05 -1.71
C ARG A 64 17.18 1.31 -0.47
N THR A 65 16.45 0.29 0.00
CA THR A 65 16.91 -0.52 1.14
C THR A 65 18.08 -1.44 0.77
N GLY A 66 18.27 -1.74 -0.51
CA GLY A 66 19.23 -2.74 -1.00
C GLY A 66 18.92 -4.19 -0.56
N ALA A 67 17.80 -4.42 0.13
CA ALA A 67 17.39 -5.72 0.61
C ALA A 67 16.47 -6.42 -0.40
N PRO A 68 16.36 -7.76 -0.35
CA PRO A 68 15.31 -8.49 -1.06
C PRO A 68 13.92 -7.94 -0.74
N MET A 69 13.00 -8.01 -1.70
CA MET A 69 11.68 -7.36 -1.63
C MET A 69 10.92 -7.70 -0.34
N ASP A 70 10.84 -8.98 0.03
CA ASP A 70 10.14 -9.43 1.24
C ASP A 70 10.71 -8.80 2.52
N ARG A 71 12.03 -8.66 2.58
CA ARG A 71 12.72 -8.03 3.71
C ARG A 71 12.52 -6.51 3.72
N ALA A 72 12.48 -5.88 2.55
CA ALA A 72 12.18 -4.45 2.41
C ALA A 72 10.74 -4.15 2.85
N LEU A 73 9.77 -4.96 2.44
CA LEU A 73 8.37 -4.86 2.85
C LEU A 73 8.18 -5.09 4.36
N ALA A 74 8.81 -6.12 4.92
CA ALA A 74 8.78 -6.38 6.37
C ALA A 74 9.37 -5.21 7.17
N ARG A 75 10.45 -4.60 6.67
CA ARG A 75 11.07 -3.43 7.29
C ARG A 75 10.19 -2.19 7.19
N LEU A 76 9.56 -1.95 6.04
CA LEU A 76 8.59 -0.85 5.87
C LEU A 76 7.43 -1.01 6.85
N HIS A 77 6.84 -2.20 6.91
CA HIS A 77 5.75 -2.54 7.81
C HIS A 77 6.11 -2.24 9.27
N ALA A 78 7.25 -2.76 9.74
CA ALA A 78 7.72 -2.52 11.10
C ALA A 78 7.98 -1.04 11.40
N ALA A 79 8.62 -0.31 10.47
CA ALA A 79 8.90 1.11 10.63
C ALA A 79 7.61 1.94 10.75
N VAL A 80 6.61 1.62 9.94
CA VAL A 80 5.32 2.32 9.93
C VAL A 80 4.47 1.97 11.15
N ALA A 81 4.47 0.71 11.59
CA ALA A 81 3.80 0.28 12.83
C ALA A 81 4.35 1.03 14.06
N CYS A 82 5.65 1.33 14.07
CA CYS A 82 6.30 2.08 15.14
C CYS A 82 6.29 3.61 14.96
N ALA A 83 5.75 4.14 13.85
CA ALA A 83 5.75 5.58 13.60
C ALA A 83 4.93 6.33 14.68
N PRO A 84 5.30 7.55 15.07
CA PRO A 84 4.51 8.30 16.03
C PRO A 84 3.15 8.72 15.46
N PRO A 85 2.10 8.89 16.30
CA PRO A 85 0.75 9.27 15.85
C PRO A 85 0.63 10.61 15.12
N VAL A 86 1.69 11.45 15.15
CA VAL A 86 1.73 12.71 14.40
C VAL A 86 2.13 12.50 12.93
N VAL A 87 2.71 11.34 12.63
CA VAL A 87 3.18 10.94 11.29
C VAL A 87 2.28 9.85 10.70
N ARG A 88 1.50 9.17 11.54
CA ARG A 88 0.37 8.33 11.14
C ARG A 88 -0.86 9.21 10.99
#